data_AF-A0A0L6VQR1-F1
#
_entry.id   AF-A0A0L6VQR1-F1
#
_cell.length_a   1.000
_cell.length_b   1.000
_cell.length_c   1.000
_cell.angle_alpha   90.00
_cell.angle_beta   90.00
_cell.angle_gamma   90.00
#
_symmetry.space_group_name_H-M   'P 1'
#
loop_
_entity.id
_entity.type
_entity.pdbx_description
1 polymer ?
#
loop_
_entity_poly.entity_id
_entity_poly.type
_entity_poly.pdbx_seq_one_letter_code
_entity_poly.pdbx_strand_id
1 'polypeptide(L)'
;MIIGSLVFCESCGTLLPLPEQHDPQGLIRCRQCKRSQKFNVQEEIGIVTRSNPNAFPSTLRQKRTLVQQKTSANGRGNDPSAAPLMDESCPKCNHSQMKYHTLQLRSADEGTTVFYECPKCRRAIHPPS
;
A
#
# COMPACT_ATOMS: atom_id res chain seq x y z
N MET A 1 5.10 3.11 -37.33
CA MET A 1 5.61 3.48 -35.97
C MET A 1 5.36 2.35 -34.99
N ILE A 2 6.38 1.92 -34.23
CA ILE A 2 6.30 0.84 -33.23
C ILE A 2 6.60 1.43 -31.84
N ILE A 3 5.80 1.10 -30.82
CA ILE A 3 6.01 1.48 -29.41
C ILE A 3 5.80 0.24 -28.55
N GLY A 4 6.89 -0.30 -27.97
CA GLY A 4 6.83 -1.59 -27.30
C GLY A 4 6.33 -2.66 -28.26
N SER A 5 5.25 -3.37 -27.90
CA SER A 5 4.58 -4.36 -28.76
C SER A 5 3.47 -3.83 -29.66
N LEU A 6 3.19 -2.53 -29.59
CA LEU A 6 2.09 -1.91 -30.33
C LEU A 6 2.60 -1.32 -31.64
N VAL A 7 1.85 -1.54 -32.72
CA VAL A 7 2.17 -1.06 -34.07
C VAL A 7 1.11 -0.05 -34.51
N PHE A 8 1.52 1.11 -34.99
CA PHE A 8 0.64 2.20 -35.42
C PHE A 8 0.83 2.56 -36.89
N CYS A 9 -0.25 2.97 -37.52
CA CYS A 9 -0.27 3.47 -38.89
C CYS A 9 0.47 4.80 -39.00
N GLU A 10 1.39 4.91 -39.94
CA GLU A 10 2.23 6.11 -40.12
C GLU A 10 1.48 7.28 -40.73
N SER A 11 0.35 7.03 -41.40
CA SER A 11 -0.45 8.08 -42.03
C SER A 11 -1.51 8.67 -41.11
N CYS A 12 -2.13 7.89 -40.23
CA CYS A 12 -3.27 8.33 -39.41
C CYS A 12 -3.20 7.97 -37.93
N GLY A 13 -2.09 7.37 -37.47
CA GLY A 13 -1.89 7.04 -36.05
C GLY A 13 -2.79 5.93 -35.49
N THR A 14 -3.60 5.27 -36.31
CA THR A 14 -4.46 4.16 -35.88
C THR A 14 -3.64 2.94 -35.45
N LEU A 15 -4.00 2.31 -34.34
CA LEU A 15 -3.43 1.03 -33.91
C LEU A 15 -3.72 -0.06 -34.95
N LEU A 16 -2.68 -0.72 -35.44
CA LEU A 16 -2.75 -1.77 -36.44
C LEU A 16 -2.86 -3.15 -35.79
N PRO A 17 -3.59 -4.09 -36.40
CA PRO A 17 -3.60 -5.47 -35.94
C PRO A 17 -2.20 -6.08 -36.11
N LEU A 18 -1.81 -6.98 -35.21
CA LEU A 18 -0.64 -7.82 -35.41
C LEU A 18 -0.82 -8.60 -36.73
N PRO A 19 0.24 -8.75 -37.54
CA PRO A 19 0.14 -9.55 -38.75
C PRO A 19 -0.15 -11.00 -38.35
N GLU A 20 -1.05 -11.65 -39.08
CA GLU A 20 -1.22 -13.10 -38.96
C GLU A 20 0.11 -13.76 -39.35
N GLN A 21 0.52 -14.78 -38.61
CA GLN A 21 1.83 -15.45 -38.75
C GLN A 21 2.07 -16.12 -40.12
N HIS A 22 1.15 -15.95 -41.07
CA HIS A 22 1.14 -16.64 -42.36
C HIS A 22 0.89 -15.73 -43.56
N ASP A 23 1.09 -14.41 -43.44
CA ASP A 23 1.13 -13.53 -44.62
C ASP A 23 2.56 -13.47 -45.18
N PRO A 24 2.84 -14.09 -46.35
CA PRO A 24 4.17 -14.11 -46.95
C PRO A 24 4.69 -12.73 -47.35
N GLN A 25 3.83 -11.70 -47.41
CA GLN A 25 4.22 -10.34 -47.77
C GLN A 25 4.42 -9.42 -46.55
N GLY A 26 4.02 -9.86 -45.35
CA GLY A 26 4.08 -9.07 -44.12
C GLY A 26 3.37 -7.72 -44.24
N LEU A 27 2.26 -7.65 -44.98
CA LEU A 27 1.62 -6.38 -45.34
C LEU A 27 0.38 -6.14 -44.48
N ILE A 28 0.40 -5.08 -43.66
CA ILE A 28 -0.72 -4.75 -42.77
C ILE A 28 -1.50 -3.58 -43.36
N ARG A 29 -2.80 -3.78 -43.61
CA ARG A 29 -3.71 -2.75 -44.10
C ARG A 29 -4.42 -2.04 -42.95
N CYS A 30 -4.28 -0.71 -42.89
CA CYS A 30 -5.00 0.13 -41.94
C CYS A 30 -6.51 0.10 -42.20
N ARG A 31 -7.33 -0.18 -41.18
CA ARG A 31 -8.79 -0.18 -41.31
C ARG A 31 -9.39 1.22 -41.50
N GLN A 32 -8.70 2.26 -41.04
CA GLN A 32 -9.17 3.65 -41.09
C GLN A 32 -8.80 4.33 -42.41
N CYS A 33 -7.51 4.60 -42.64
CA CYS A 33 -7.05 5.31 -43.85
C CYS A 33 -6.82 4.40 -45.07
N LYS A 34 -7.01 3.08 -44.93
CA LYS A 34 -6.83 2.06 -45.98
C LYS A 34 -5.41 1.90 -46.54
N ARG A 35 -4.42 2.65 -46.04
CA ARG A 35 -3.00 2.50 -46.39
C ARG A 35 -2.47 1.14 -45.93
N SER A 36 -1.71 0.48 -46.79
CA SER A 36 -0.96 -0.74 -46.46
C SER A 36 0.49 -0.39 -46.16
N GLN A 37 1.06 -1.01 -45.13
CA GLN A 37 2.46 -0.85 -44.75
C GLN A 37 3.10 -2.21 -44.47
N LYS A 38 4.40 -2.33 -44.75
CA LYS A 38 5.18 -3.54 -44.46
C LYS A 38 5.48 -3.60 -42.97
N PHE A 39 5.33 -4.78 -42.38
CA PHE A 39 5.77 -5.10 -41.05
C PHE A 39 6.81 -6.21 -41.15
N ASN A 40 8.06 -5.90 -40.84
CA ASN A 40 9.13 -6.89 -40.84
C ASN A 40 9.18 -7.57 -39.47
N VAL A 41 8.76 -8.84 -39.42
CA VAL A 41 8.79 -9.67 -38.20
C VAL A 41 10.23 -10.01 -37.76
N GLN A 42 11.24 -9.74 -38.60
CA GLN A 42 12.65 -10.03 -38.30
C GLN A 42 13.24 -9.18 -37.16
N GLU A 43 12.60 -8.07 -36.81
CA GLU A 43 12.92 -7.35 -35.58
C GLU A 43 12.14 -8.00 -34.44
N GLU A 44 12.79 -8.89 -33.69
CA GLU A 44 12.21 -9.50 -32.49
C GLU A 44 11.91 -8.40 -31.46
N ILE A 45 10.63 -8.05 -31.31
CA ILE A 45 10.19 -7.07 -30.32
C ILE A 45 10.25 -7.72 -28.93
N GLY A 46 11.41 -7.62 -28.28
CA GLY A 46 11.61 -8.09 -26.91
C GLY A 46 10.90 -7.19 -25.90
N ILE A 47 9.88 -7.72 -25.21
CA ILE A 47 9.22 -7.04 -24.09
C ILE A 47 9.80 -7.57 -22.78
N VAL A 48 10.50 -6.72 -22.03
CA VAL A 48 10.93 -7.06 -20.66
C VAL A 48 9.88 -6.56 -19.68
N THR A 49 9.17 -7.49 -19.04
CA THR A 49 8.30 -7.17 -17.91
C THR A 49 9.03 -7.46 -16.60
N ARG A 50 8.80 -6.62 -15.58
CA ARG A 50 9.31 -6.84 -14.23
C ARG A 50 8.14 -6.86 -13.27
N SER A 51 8.18 -7.76 -12.30
CA SER A 51 7.18 -7.77 -11.23
C SER A 51 7.27 -6.48 -10.42
N ASN A 52 6.12 -6.02 -9.92
CA ASN A 52 6.08 -4.85 -9.05
C ASN A 52 6.96 -5.08 -7.80
N PRO A 53 7.75 -4.09 -7.35
CA PRO A 53 8.52 -4.15 -6.11
C PRO A 53 7.74 -4.49 -4.84
N ASN A 54 6.41 -4.53 -4.88
CA ASN A 54 5.55 -4.95 -3.76
C ASN A 54 4.66 -6.16 -4.09
N ALA A 55 4.80 -6.78 -5.27
CA ALA A 55 3.99 -7.95 -5.65
C ALA A 55 4.19 -9.17 -4.73
N PHE A 56 5.36 -9.28 -4.09
CA PHE A 56 5.71 -10.39 -3.22
C PHE A 56 6.24 -9.85 -1.88
N PRO A 57 5.37 -9.48 -0.93
CA PRO A 57 5.80 -9.11 0.42
C PRO A 57 6.33 -10.35 1.14
N SER A 58 7.56 -10.29 1.66
CA SER A 58 8.15 -11.37 2.46
C SER A 58 9.12 -10.82 3.50
N THR A 59 9.35 -11.59 4.58
CA THR A 59 10.27 -11.21 5.65
C THR A 59 11.70 -11.02 5.16
N LEU A 60 12.16 -11.87 4.25
CA LEU A 60 13.48 -11.74 3.60
C LEU A 60 13.57 -10.49 2.74
N ARG A 61 12.47 -10.10 2.07
CA ARG A 61 12.44 -8.89 1.25
C ARG A 61 12.37 -7.61 2.08
N GLN A 62 11.62 -7.62 3.19
CA GLN A 62 11.59 -6.53 4.15
C GLN A 62 12.98 -6.23 4.72
N LYS A 63 13.78 -7.27 5.00
CA LYS A 63 15.19 -7.14 5.42
C LYS A 63 16.12 -6.52 4.37
N ARG A 64 15.71 -6.47 3.10
CA ARG A 64 16.47 -5.84 2.00
C ARG A 64 16.23 -4.33 1.92
N THR A 65 15.27 -3.80 2.67
CA THR A 65 14.94 -2.38 2.72
C THR A 65 15.92 -1.66 3.66
N LEU A 66 16.53 -0.56 3.21
CA LEU A 66 17.46 0.24 4.02
C LEU A 66 16.79 0.90 5.24
N VAL A 67 15.49 1.16 5.12
CA VAL A 67 14.65 1.52 6.26
C VAL A 67 14.26 0.22 6.95
N GLN A 68 14.76 0.01 8.16
CA GLN A 68 14.10 -0.93 9.06
C GLN A 68 12.67 -0.44 9.25
N GLN A 69 11.73 -1.02 8.51
CA GLN A 69 10.39 -1.24 9.02
C GLN A 69 10.59 -2.17 10.21
N LYS A 70 11.05 -1.61 11.34
CA LYS A 70 10.59 -2.11 12.62
C LYS A 70 9.10 -2.17 12.39
N THR A 71 8.54 -3.37 12.37
CA THR A 71 7.12 -3.57 12.67
C THR A 71 7.00 -3.01 14.06
N SER A 72 6.93 -1.69 14.13
CA SER A 72 6.51 -1.01 15.29
C SER A 72 5.09 -1.53 15.42
N ALA A 73 4.91 -2.46 16.35
CA ALA A 73 3.73 -2.43 17.20
C ALA A 73 3.45 -0.97 17.67
N ASN A 74 4.44 -0.06 17.58
CA ASN A 74 4.36 1.38 17.80
C ASN A 74 4.22 2.22 16.51
N GLY A 75 3.28 1.88 15.63
CA GLY A 75 3.01 2.61 14.39
C GLY A 75 1.64 3.28 14.39
N ARG A 76 1.51 4.38 15.14
CA ARG A 76 0.34 5.29 15.23
C ARG A 76 -0.91 4.73 15.94
N GLY A 77 -1.04 5.13 17.21
CA GLY A 77 -2.26 5.07 18.01
C GLY A 77 -2.28 3.89 18.99
N ASN A 78 -2.08 4.16 20.27
CA ASN A 78 -2.10 3.20 21.39
C ASN A 78 -0.93 2.20 21.44
N ASP A 79 0.29 2.68 21.68
CA ASP A 79 1.19 1.87 22.51
C ASP A 79 0.74 2.10 23.98
N PRO A 80 0.07 1.13 24.64
CA PRO A 80 -0.30 1.27 26.06
C PRO A 80 0.95 1.43 26.95
N SER A 81 2.14 1.15 26.43
CA SER A 81 3.42 1.36 27.12
C SER A 81 3.79 2.84 27.21
N ALA A 82 3.35 3.67 26.26
CA ALA A 82 3.70 5.08 26.13
C ALA A 82 2.67 6.05 26.72
N ALA A 83 1.60 5.52 27.34
CA ALA A 83 0.60 6.36 28.00
C ALA A 83 1.23 7.12 29.18
N PRO A 84 0.92 8.42 29.35
CA PRO A 84 1.45 9.23 30.45
C PRO A 84 1.05 8.65 31.81
N LEU A 85 1.96 8.79 32.78
CA LEU A 85 1.75 8.40 34.17
C LEU A 85 1.22 9.60 34.97
N MET A 86 0.32 9.31 35.91
CA MET A 86 -0.23 10.27 36.87
C MET A 86 -0.07 9.69 38.29
N ASP A 87 0.12 10.56 39.28
CA ASP A 87 0.26 10.19 40.69
C ASP A 87 -1.12 9.93 41.34
N GLU A 88 -1.75 8.85 40.89
CA GLU A 88 -3.02 8.31 41.39
C GLU A 88 -2.77 6.90 41.92
N SER A 89 -3.27 6.60 43.12
CA SER A 89 -3.02 5.31 43.77
C SER A 89 -4.01 4.25 43.30
N CYS A 90 -3.50 3.12 42.81
CA CYS A 90 -4.33 2.01 42.35
C CYS A 90 -5.15 1.41 43.52
N PRO A 91 -6.49 1.38 43.48
CA PRO A 91 -7.33 0.90 44.58
C PRO A 91 -7.16 -0.59 44.90
N LYS A 92 -6.54 -1.36 44.01
CA LYS A 92 -6.32 -2.80 44.19
C LYS A 92 -4.96 -3.14 44.79
N CYS A 93 -3.89 -2.48 44.34
CA CYS A 93 -2.51 -2.87 44.69
C CYS A 93 -1.70 -1.75 45.34
N ASN A 94 -2.34 -0.60 45.58
CA ASN A 94 -1.78 0.60 46.20
C ASN A 94 -0.48 1.10 45.56
N HIS A 95 -0.36 0.89 44.24
CA HIS A 95 0.74 1.47 43.48
C HIS A 95 0.43 2.94 43.22
N SER A 96 1.40 3.82 43.49
CA SER A 96 1.23 5.28 43.51
C SER A 96 1.05 5.93 42.15
N GLN A 97 1.27 5.19 41.05
CA GLN A 97 1.18 5.73 39.70
C GLN A 97 0.27 4.89 38.81
N MET A 98 -0.49 5.58 37.96
CA MET A 98 -1.39 4.97 36.99
C MET A 98 -1.20 5.61 35.63
N LYS A 99 -1.30 4.80 34.57
CA LYS A 99 -1.35 5.31 33.20
C LYS A 99 -2.74 5.81 32.90
N TYR A 100 -2.86 6.91 32.17
CA TYR A 100 -4.16 7.40 31.73
C TYR A 100 -4.19 7.71 30.23
N HIS A 101 -5.38 7.58 29.63
CA HIS A 101 -5.66 8.06 28.28
C HIS A 101 -7.10 8.57 28.21
N THR A 102 -7.35 9.52 27.32
CA THR A 102 -8.65 10.21 27.22
C THR A 102 -9.28 9.94 25.87
N LEU A 103 -10.54 9.54 25.84
CA LEU A 103 -11.31 9.31 24.61
C LEU A 103 -12.68 10.00 24.71
N GLN A 104 -13.08 10.71 23.66
CA GLN A 104 -14.40 11.31 23.56
C GLN A 104 -15.38 10.25 23.06
N LEU A 105 -16.21 9.72 23.95
CA LEU A 105 -17.18 8.65 23.63
C LEU A 105 -18.60 9.16 23.42
N ARG A 106 -18.86 10.42 23.77
CA ARG A 106 -20.18 11.05 23.78
C ARG A 106 -20.13 12.40 23.05
N SER A 107 -21.28 13.07 22.95
CA SER A 107 -21.42 14.35 22.24
C SER A 107 -20.39 15.39 22.72
N ALA A 108 -20.09 16.38 21.89
CA ALA A 108 -19.10 17.43 22.23
C ALA A 108 -19.45 18.27 23.47
N ASP A 109 -20.73 18.25 23.88
CA ASP A 109 -21.24 18.90 25.08
C ASP A 109 -20.96 18.10 26.37
N GLU A 110 -20.54 16.83 26.24
CA GLU A 110 -20.15 15.98 27.37
C GLU A 110 -18.62 15.94 27.51
N GLY A 111 -18.13 15.92 28.75
CA GLY A 111 -16.70 15.82 29.05
C GLY A 111 -16.06 14.54 28.53
N THR A 112 -14.75 14.58 28.29
CA THR A 112 -13.99 13.43 27.77
C THR A 112 -13.87 12.32 28.80
N THR A 113 -14.00 11.07 28.35
CA THR A 113 -13.85 9.89 29.22
C THR A 113 -12.39 9.58 29.47
N VAL A 114 -11.98 9.53 30.74
CA VAL A 114 -10.60 9.20 31.14
C VAL A 114 -10.52 7.73 31.54
N PHE A 115 -9.64 6.98 30.89
CA PHE A 115 -9.35 5.58 31.19
C PHE A 115 -8.06 5.47 31.96
N TYR A 116 -8.05 4.63 33.00
CA TYR A 116 -6.86 4.40 33.82
C TYR A 116 -6.39 2.93 33.73
N GLU A 117 -5.08 2.73 33.68
CA GLU A 117 -4.45 1.41 33.71
C GLU A 117 -3.33 1.36 34.73
N CYS A 118 -3.38 0.43 35.67
CA CYS A 118 -2.30 0.25 36.63
C CYS A 118 -1.12 -0.50 35.99
N PRO A 119 0.10 0.07 35.92
CA PRO A 119 1.27 -0.61 35.33
C PRO A 119 1.71 -1.85 36.12
N LYS A 120 1.52 -1.85 37.45
CA LYS A 120 1.91 -2.97 38.34
C LYS A 120 0.99 -4.19 38.23
N CYS A 121 -0.33 -4.01 38.26
CA CYS A 121 -1.29 -5.12 38.27
C CYS A 121 -2.08 -5.31 36.96
N ARG A 122 -1.80 -4.48 35.94
CA ARG A 122 -2.42 -4.50 34.60
C ARG A 122 -3.95 -4.50 34.62
N ARG A 123 -4.56 -3.83 35.60
CA ARG A 123 -6.01 -3.65 35.67
C ARG A 123 -6.39 -2.33 35.01
N ALA A 124 -7.28 -2.40 34.03
CA ALA A 124 -8.01 -1.26 33.51
C ALA A 124 -9.13 -0.87 34.48
N ILE A 125 -9.21 0.41 34.81
CA ILE A 125 -10.29 1.01 35.61
C ILE A 125 -11.04 1.94 34.65
N HIS A 126 -12.29 1.59 34.38
CA HIS A 126 -13.20 2.43 33.60
C HIS A 126 -13.85 3.45 34.54
N PRO A 127 -14.03 4.70 34.12
CA PRO A 127 -14.74 5.68 34.93
C PRO A 127 -16.20 5.23 35.09
N PRO A 128 -16.83 5.50 36.24
CA PRO A 128 -18.27 5.29 36.40
C PRO A 128 -19.02 6.12 35.34
N SER A 129 -20.03 5.48 34.76
CA SER A 129 -20.90 5.98 33.68
C SER A 129 -21.66 7.25 34.00
#